data_AF-A0A7S3IPU6-F1
#
_entry.id   AF-A0A7S3IPU6-F1
#
_cell.length_a   1.000
_cell.length_b   1.000
_cell.length_c   1.000
_cell.angle_alpha   90.00
_cell.angle_beta   90.00
_cell.angle_gamma   90.00
#
_symmetry.space_group_name_H-M   'P 1'
#
loop_
_entity.id
_entity.type
_entity.pdbx_description
1 polymer ?
#
loop_
_entity_poly.entity_id
_entity_poly.type
_entity_poly.pdbx_seq_one_letter_code
_entity_poly.pdbx_strand_id
1 'polypeptide(L)'
;MEKELQEERKQGESIALKKKTTYSKAGLLPDSILSLICYKNLYEALKSEDQDAIFACLSSFTRVSAMSCFRKFERIDQKREKKNLLRAHIYLEALLTLNKMPSQIQKPMEVLLEKSFRGLNQQALTAILEKFTDVQDPNAEDDKKQKRRRTPATPEGTEFQPEVKYVKTKEHQRMIMCHIVGVAIHLAQNNQIWGSVLARTLKKDVGDLKQYFKELNFHMEVKKNPKSASSDILVSLHGSMRRREIKAAAKTEEKAITEEEDTKEDSKVGSKRSRAKSAD
;
A
#
# COMPACT_ATOMS: atom_id res chain seq x y z
N MET A 1 -7.18 30.41 30.39
CA MET A 1 -7.09 31.05 29.06
C MET A 1 -5.74 30.84 28.36
N GLU A 2 -4.62 31.50 28.70
CA GLU A 2 -3.34 31.27 27.97
C GLU A 2 -2.77 29.84 28.11
N LYS A 3 -2.94 29.20 29.28
CA LYS A 3 -2.50 27.80 29.49
C LYS A 3 -3.33 26.78 28.69
N GLU A 4 -4.64 26.97 28.59
CA GLU A 4 -5.54 26.10 27.78
C GLU A 4 -5.22 26.22 26.28
N LEU A 5 -4.97 27.43 25.79
CA LEU A 5 -4.57 27.68 24.39
C LEU A 5 -3.22 27.03 24.04
N GLN A 6 -2.30 26.91 25.00
CA GLN A 6 -1.03 26.21 24.80
C GLN A 6 -1.18 24.68 24.83
N GLU A 7 -2.06 24.14 25.67
CA GLU A 7 -2.34 22.70 25.71
C GLU A 7 -3.07 22.22 24.45
N GLU A 8 -4.05 22.98 23.96
CA GLU A 8 -4.74 22.67 22.69
C GLU A 8 -3.78 22.68 21.49
N ARG A 9 -2.83 23.64 21.45
CA ARG A 9 -1.80 23.69 20.40
C ARG A 9 -0.86 22.48 20.46
N LYS A 10 -0.37 22.12 21.65
CA LYS A 10 0.49 20.94 21.85
C LYS A 10 -0.23 19.63 21.51
N GLN A 11 -1.51 19.52 21.84
CA GLN A 11 -2.32 18.35 21.51
C GLN A 11 -2.57 18.26 19.99
N GLY A 12 -2.82 19.39 19.32
CA GLY A 12 -2.95 19.46 17.86
C GLY A 12 -1.67 19.08 17.11
N GLU A 13 -0.50 19.55 17.55
CA GLU A 13 0.80 19.19 16.99
C GLU A 13 1.12 17.71 17.16
N SER A 14 0.83 17.14 18.33
CA SER A 14 0.98 15.70 18.61
C SER A 14 0.12 14.84 17.68
N ILE A 15 -1.14 15.25 17.42
CA ILE A 15 -2.05 14.54 16.51
C ILE A 15 -1.54 14.64 15.06
N ALA A 16 -1.08 15.81 14.62
CA ALA A 16 -0.54 16.00 13.28
C ALA A 16 0.73 15.14 13.03
N LEU A 17 1.62 15.08 14.02
CA LEU A 17 2.83 14.26 13.96
C LEU A 17 2.49 12.75 13.94
N LYS A 18 1.50 12.33 14.73
CA LYS A 18 1.01 10.94 14.75
C LYS A 18 0.37 10.55 13.41
N LYS A 19 -0.38 11.45 12.75
CA LYS A 19 -0.92 11.20 11.40
C LYS A 19 0.18 11.10 10.35
N LYS A 20 1.18 12.00 10.39
CA LYS A 20 2.30 12.01 9.44
C LYS A 20 3.12 10.71 9.52
N THR A 21 3.35 10.19 10.72
CA THR A 21 4.06 8.92 10.94
C THR A 21 3.21 7.72 10.51
N THR A 22 1.94 7.68 10.90
CA THR A 22 0.98 6.60 10.56
C THR A 22 0.81 6.41 9.06
N TYR A 23 0.79 7.50 8.29
CA TYR A 23 0.59 7.46 6.83
C TYR A 23 1.87 7.65 6.02
N SER A 24 3.03 7.58 6.66
CA SER A 24 4.30 7.43 5.94
C SER A 24 4.34 6.09 5.21
N LYS A 25 5.26 5.91 4.24
CA LYS A 25 5.47 4.61 3.58
C LYS A 25 5.68 3.49 4.60
N ALA A 26 6.46 3.72 5.65
CA ALA A 26 6.72 2.75 6.71
C ALA A 26 5.48 2.49 7.59
N GLY A 27 4.62 3.48 7.80
CA GLY A 27 3.36 3.30 8.53
C GLY A 27 2.31 2.51 7.74
N LEU A 28 2.21 2.78 6.43
CA LEU A 28 1.32 2.10 5.50
C LEU A 28 1.77 0.66 5.18
N LEU A 29 3.08 0.44 5.11
CA LEU A 29 3.73 -0.85 4.86
C LEU A 29 4.58 -1.24 6.08
N PRO A 30 3.96 -1.59 7.21
CA PRO A 30 4.68 -1.87 8.45
C PRO A 30 5.49 -3.17 8.33
N ASP A 31 6.81 -3.06 8.46
CA ASP A 31 7.73 -4.22 8.40
C ASP A 31 7.39 -5.28 9.46
N SER A 32 6.85 -4.87 10.61
CA SER A 32 6.39 -5.78 11.67
C SER A 32 5.29 -6.73 11.22
N ILE A 33 4.40 -6.32 10.33
CA ILE A 33 3.35 -7.18 9.76
C ILE A 33 3.85 -7.86 8.49
N LEU A 34 4.50 -7.11 7.59
CA LEU A 34 4.93 -7.65 6.30
C LEU A 34 5.93 -8.80 6.44
N SER A 35 6.81 -8.76 7.44
CA SER A 35 7.77 -9.84 7.70
C SER A 35 7.09 -11.17 8.06
N LEU A 36 5.92 -11.14 8.70
CA LEU A 36 5.12 -12.30 9.06
C LEU A 36 4.39 -12.93 7.86
N ILE A 37 4.15 -12.16 6.79
CA ILE A 37 3.41 -12.63 5.61
C ILE A 37 4.26 -13.60 4.78
N CYS A 38 3.72 -14.80 4.54
CA CYS A 38 4.31 -15.80 3.65
C CYS A 38 4.00 -15.48 2.19
N TYR A 39 5.00 -15.08 1.41
CA TYR A 39 4.84 -14.77 -0.01
C TYR A 39 5.17 -15.95 -0.94
N LYS A 40 5.74 -17.04 -0.42
CA LYS A 40 6.28 -18.14 -1.24
C LYS A 40 5.19 -18.79 -2.09
N ASN A 41 4.02 -19.05 -1.52
CA ASN A 41 2.91 -19.68 -2.24
C ASN A 41 2.45 -18.82 -3.43
N LEU A 42 2.30 -17.51 -3.22
CA LEU A 42 1.97 -16.58 -4.30
C LEU A 42 3.09 -16.50 -5.36
N TYR A 43 4.35 -16.50 -4.92
CA TYR A 43 5.49 -16.48 -5.83
C TYR A 43 5.54 -17.72 -6.73
N GLU A 44 5.41 -18.92 -6.16
CA GLU A 44 5.41 -20.15 -6.93
C GLU A 44 4.22 -20.22 -7.88
N ALA A 45 3.01 -19.83 -7.43
CA ALA A 45 1.82 -19.78 -8.28
C ALA A 45 1.97 -18.80 -9.45
N LEU A 46 2.59 -17.62 -9.22
CA LEU A 46 2.89 -16.66 -10.29
C LEU A 46 3.94 -17.19 -11.25
N LYS A 47 4.94 -17.94 -10.76
CA LYS A 47 6.01 -18.51 -11.56
C LYS A 47 5.54 -19.68 -12.42
N SER A 48 4.64 -20.52 -11.90
CA SER A 48 4.02 -21.63 -12.64
C SER A 48 2.80 -21.21 -13.46
N GLU A 49 2.42 -19.93 -13.41
CA GLU A 49 1.22 -19.36 -14.03
C GLU A 49 -0.10 -20.04 -13.61
N ASP A 50 -0.12 -20.68 -12.44
CA ASP A 50 -1.28 -21.37 -11.87
C ASP A 50 -2.37 -20.36 -11.48
N GLN A 51 -3.36 -20.19 -12.35
CA GLN A 51 -4.44 -19.23 -12.15
C GLN A 51 -5.31 -19.59 -10.96
N ASP A 52 -5.55 -20.87 -10.68
CA ASP A 52 -6.43 -21.30 -9.60
C ASP A 52 -5.80 -21.00 -8.25
N ALA A 53 -4.50 -21.28 -8.09
CA ALA A 53 -3.77 -20.92 -6.88
C ALA A 53 -3.71 -19.40 -6.66
N ILE A 54 -3.53 -18.61 -7.72
CA ILE A 54 -3.56 -17.14 -7.65
C ILE A 54 -4.97 -16.66 -7.25
N PHE A 55 -6.02 -17.24 -7.84
CA PHE A 55 -7.42 -16.84 -7.60
C PHE A 55 -7.87 -17.22 -6.20
N ALA A 56 -7.35 -18.31 -5.65
CA ALA A 56 -7.60 -18.71 -4.27
C ALA A 56 -7.05 -17.71 -3.24
N CYS A 57 -6.00 -16.95 -3.61
CA CYS A 57 -5.29 -16.04 -2.69
C CYS A 57 -5.64 -14.56 -2.89
N LEU A 58 -6.01 -14.13 -4.10
CA LEU A 58 -6.13 -12.71 -4.45
C LEU A 58 -7.43 -12.38 -5.19
N SER A 59 -8.09 -11.29 -4.80
CA SER A 59 -9.20 -10.70 -5.54
C SER A 59 -8.76 -10.17 -6.91
N SER A 60 -9.72 -9.88 -7.79
CA SER A 60 -9.44 -9.43 -9.16
C SER A 60 -8.50 -8.22 -9.23
N PHE A 61 -8.68 -7.24 -8.34
CA PHE A 61 -7.85 -6.03 -8.29
C PHE A 61 -6.40 -6.33 -7.88
N THR A 62 -6.20 -7.00 -6.74
CA THR A 62 -4.88 -7.32 -6.21
C THR A 62 -4.14 -8.31 -7.10
N ARG A 63 -4.86 -9.25 -7.72
CA ARG A 63 -4.34 -10.18 -8.71
C ARG A 63 -3.76 -9.46 -9.94
N VAL A 64 -4.54 -8.59 -10.57
CA VAL A 64 -4.06 -7.84 -11.75
C VAL A 64 -2.83 -7.00 -11.39
N SER A 65 -2.85 -6.36 -10.21
CA SER A 65 -1.71 -5.62 -9.68
C SER A 65 -0.48 -6.51 -9.47
N ALA A 66 -0.65 -7.66 -8.80
CA ALA A 66 0.42 -8.59 -8.48
C ALA A 66 1.04 -9.20 -9.74
N MET A 67 0.23 -9.64 -10.70
CA MET A 67 0.72 -10.15 -11.99
C MET A 67 1.46 -9.08 -12.78
N SER A 68 0.94 -7.85 -12.80
CA SER A 68 1.63 -6.73 -13.45
C SER A 68 2.97 -6.39 -12.79
N CYS A 69 3.03 -6.50 -11.47
CA CYS A 69 4.26 -6.32 -10.69
C CYS A 69 5.26 -7.45 -10.97
N PHE A 70 4.81 -8.71 -10.94
CA PHE A 70 5.62 -9.90 -11.17
C PHE A 70 6.31 -9.90 -12.55
N ARG A 71 5.60 -9.49 -13.60
CA ARG A 71 6.16 -9.34 -14.96
C ARG A 71 7.33 -8.36 -15.04
N LYS A 72 7.55 -7.54 -14.02
CA LYS A 72 8.68 -6.58 -13.94
C LYS A 72 9.78 -7.04 -13.01
N PHE A 73 9.68 -8.23 -12.42
CA PHE A 73 10.66 -8.73 -11.46
C PHE A 73 12.05 -8.86 -12.07
N GLU A 74 12.18 -9.11 -13.37
CA GLU A 74 13.47 -9.14 -14.05
C GLU A 74 14.21 -7.79 -14.00
N ARG A 75 13.47 -6.68 -13.87
CA ARG A 75 14.03 -5.32 -13.78
C ARG A 75 14.32 -4.86 -12.36
N ILE A 76 14.04 -5.70 -11.37
CA ILE A 76 14.29 -5.42 -9.95
C ILE A 76 15.46 -6.29 -9.54
N ASP A 77 16.58 -5.71 -9.14
CA ASP A 77 17.75 -6.51 -8.76
C ASP A 77 17.61 -7.05 -7.34
N GLN A 78 17.07 -6.22 -6.45
CA GLN A 78 17.02 -6.53 -5.03
C GLN A 78 15.97 -7.62 -4.72
N LYS A 79 16.46 -8.82 -4.36
CA LYS A 79 15.60 -9.92 -3.91
C LYS A 79 14.69 -9.52 -2.75
N ARG A 80 15.19 -8.71 -1.81
CA ARG A 80 14.39 -8.21 -0.66
C ARG A 80 13.20 -7.38 -1.14
N GLU A 81 13.40 -6.53 -2.15
CA GLU A 81 12.34 -5.70 -2.72
C GLU A 81 11.25 -6.55 -3.38
N LYS A 82 11.61 -7.55 -4.20
CA LYS A 82 10.63 -8.49 -4.80
C LYS A 82 9.76 -9.17 -3.75
N LYS A 83 10.39 -9.67 -2.67
CA LYS A 83 9.68 -10.30 -1.55
C LYS A 83 8.69 -9.34 -0.90
N ASN A 84 9.13 -8.12 -0.62
CA ASN A 84 8.30 -7.11 0.03
C ASN A 84 7.13 -6.67 -0.86
N LEU A 85 7.33 -6.60 -2.18
CA LEU A 85 6.25 -6.31 -3.13
C LEU A 85 5.17 -7.38 -3.10
N LEU A 86 5.52 -8.67 -3.08
CA LEU A 86 4.52 -9.74 -2.96
C LEU A 86 3.79 -9.72 -1.62
N ARG A 87 4.52 -9.53 -0.52
CA ARG A 87 3.94 -9.39 0.83
C ARG A 87 2.95 -8.24 0.89
N ALA A 88 3.28 -7.11 0.28
CA ALA A 88 2.41 -5.94 0.23
C ALA A 88 1.12 -6.20 -0.58
N HIS A 89 1.15 -7.03 -1.62
CA HIS A 89 -0.08 -7.42 -2.33
C HIS A 89 -0.99 -8.33 -1.49
N ILE A 90 -0.42 -9.28 -0.76
CA ILE A 90 -1.17 -10.14 0.17
C ILE A 90 -1.75 -9.30 1.33
N TYR A 91 -0.96 -8.35 1.85
CA TYR A 91 -1.42 -7.39 2.85
C TYR A 91 -2.58 -6.53 2.33
N LEU A 92 -2.48 -6.00 1.10
CA LEU A 92 -3.55 -5.25 0.46
C LEU A 92 -4.83 -6.08 0.30
N GLU A 93 -4.71 -7.35 -0.06
CA GLU A 93 -5.86 -8.27 -0.13
C GLU A 93 -6.51 -8.44 1.25
N ALA A 94 -5.71 -8.67 2.29
CA ALA A 94 -6.21 -8.78 3.65
C ALA A 94 -6.96 -7.52 4.10
N LEU A 95 -6.42 -6.32 3.81
CA LEU A 95 -7.10 -5.06 4.11
C LEU A 95 -8.43 -4.92 3.36
N LEU A 96 -8.48 -5.31 2.08
CA LEU A 96 -9.72 -5.31 1.28
C LEU A 96 -10.76 -6.28 1.83
N THR A 97 -10.34 -7.46 2.26
CA THR A 97 -11.20 -8.44 2.94
C THR A 97 -11.73 -7.87 4.25
N LEU A 98 -10.85 -7.33 5.11
CA LEU A 98 -11.22 -6.78 6.40
C LEU A 98 -12.21 -5.60 6.26
N ASN A 99 -12.02 -4.75 5.26
CA ASN A 99 -12.91 -3.63 4.93
C ASN A 99 -14.33 -4.09 4.55
N LYS A 100 -14.47 -5.26 3.91
CA LYS A 100 -15.75 -5.84 3.51
C LYS A 100 -16.45 -6.59 4.64
N MET A 101 -15.72 -6.99 5.67
CA MET A 101 -16.30 -7.67 6.83
C MET A 101 -17.21 -6.74 7.65
N PRO A 102 -18.20 -7.27 8.39
CA PRO A 102 -19.00 -6.49 9.32
C PRO A 102 -18.15 -5.82 10.40
N SER A 103 -18.68 -4.76 11.03
CA SER A 103 -17.97 -4.03 12.09
C SER A 103 -17.66 -4.89 13.31
N GLN A 104 -18.49 -5.89 13.61
CA GLN A 104 -18.21 -6.88 14.64
C GLN A 104 -17.85 -8.20 13.97
N ILE A 105 -16.67 -8.72 14.29
CA ILE A 105 -16.15 -9.98 13.76
C ILE A 105 -16.12 -10.96 14.94
N GLN A 106 -17.01 -11.95 14.89
CA GLN A 106 -17.14 -13.04 15.86
C GLN A 106 -17.00 -14.33 15.05
N LYS A 107 -15.74 -14.72 14.81
CA LYS A 107 -15.40 -15.95 14.10
C LYS A 107 -14.09 -16.48 14.68
N PRO A 108 -13.95 -17.80 14.87
CA PRO A 108 -12.68 -18.40 15.24
C PRO A 108 -11.59 -18.07 14.22
N MET A 109 -10.35 -17.99 14.70
CA MET A 109 -9.18 -17.62 13.89
C MET A 109 -8.99 -18.58 12.71
N GLU A 110 -9.22 -19.87 12.93
CA GLU A 110 -9.13 -20.93 11.93
C GLU A 110 -10.12 -20.68 10.78
N VAL A 111 -11.36 -20.32 11.12
CA VAL A 111 -12.42 -20.00 10.15
C VAL A 111 -12.07 -18.75 9.36
N LEU A 112 -11.49 -17.74 10.01
CA LEU A 112 -11.05 -16.52 9.33
C LEU A 112 -9.94 -16.80 8.31
N LEU A 113 -8.92 -17.59 8.70
CA LEU A 113 -7.80 -17.97 7.82
C LEU A 113 -8.27 -18.77 6.61
N GLU A 114 -9.13 -19.77 6.82
CA GLU A 114 -9.56 -20.68 5.75
C GLU A 114 -10.55 -20.01 4.78
N LYS A 115 -11.54 -19.28 5.32
CA LYS A 115 -12.67 -18.79 4.52
C LYS A 115 -12.50 -17.37 4.01
N SER A 116 -11.65 -16.55 4.62
CA SER A 116 -11.60 -15.11 4.34
C SER A 116 -10.21 -14.57 4.06
N PHE A 117 -9.20 -15.02 4.81
CA PHE A 117 -7.84 -14.51 4.76
C PHE A 117 -6.86 -15.56 4.23
N ARG A 118 -7.24 -16.20 3.12
CA ARG A 118 -6.43 -17.25 2.48
C ARG A 118 -5.03 -16.73 2.16
N GLY A 119 -4.01 -17.52 2.47
CA GLY A 119 -2.60 -17.18 2.24
C GLY A 119 -1.94 -16.38 3.35
N LEU A 120 -2.65 -15.97 4.40
CA LEU A 120 -2.05 -15.50 5.64
C LEU A 120 -1.79 -16.67 6.60
N ASN A 121 -0.80 -16.49 7.48
CA ASN A 121 -0.68 -17.30 8.68
C ASN A 121 -1.36 -16.60 9.87
N GLN A 122 -1.57 -17.35 10.94
CA GLN A 122 -2.23 -16.87 12.15
C GLN A 122 -1.57 -15.61 12.72
N GLN A 123 -0.24 -15.59 12.84
CA GLN A 123 0.49 -14.45 13.41
C GLN A 123 0.28 -13.16 12.61
N ALA A 124 0.35 -13.23 11.28
CA ALA A 124 0.11 -12.09 10.40
C ALA A 124 -1.34 -11.62 10.49
N LEU A 125 -2.31 -12.54 10.54
CA LEU A 125 -3.72 -12.19 10.66
C LEU A 125 -4.01 -11.52 12.02
N THR A 126 -3.51 -12.08 13.12
CA THR A 126 -3.61 -11.48 14.45
C THR A 126 -3.05 -10.06 14.46
N ALA A 127 -1.84 -9.85 13.95
CA ALA A 127 -1.22 -8.53 13.90
C ALA A 127 -2.02 -7.51 13.05
N ILE A 128 -2.69 -7.97 11.98
CA ILE A 128 -3.59 -7.13 11.18
C ILE A 128 -4.85 -6.79 11.99
N LEU A 129 -5.49 -7.78 12.62
CA LEU A 129 -6.70 -7.56 13.41
C LEU A 129 -6.42 -6.62 14.57
N GLU A 130 -5.37 -6.84 15.36
CA GLU A 130 -4.98 -5.97 16.48
C GLU A 130 -4.66 -4.53 16.04
N LYS A 131 -4.12 -4.33 14.83
CA LYS A 131 -3.84 -2.99 14.30
C LYS A 131 -5.10 -2.23 13.88
N PHE A 132 -6.13 -2.95 13.41
CA PHE A 132 -7.28 -2.35 12.74
C PHE A 132 -8.62 -2.65 13.42
N THR A 133 -8.60 -3.19 14.62
CA THR A 133 -9.79 -3.50 15.42
C THR A 133 -9.48 -3.39 16.90
N ASP A 134 -10.52 -3.16 17.71
CA ASP A 134 -10.43 -3.35 19.15
C ASP A 134 -10.76 -4.80 19.48
N VAL A 135 -9.96 -5.41 20.36
CA VAL A 135 -10.23 -6.73 20.93
C VAL A 135 -11.20 -6.56 22.10
N GLN A 136 -12.36 -7.20 22.02
CA GLN A 136 -13.30 -7.32 23.12
C GLN A 136 -13.17 -8.72 23.70
N ASP A 137 -12.59 -8.81 24.89
CA ASP A 137 -12.62 -10.05 25.66
C ASP A 137 -14.04 -10.26 26.20
N PRO A 138 -14.70 -11.37 25.83
CA PRO A 138 -16.07 -11.66 26.32
C PRO A 138 -16.12 -11.76 27.85
N ASN A 139 -15.01 -12.11 28.52
CA ASN A 139 -14.94 -12.24 29.97
C ASN A 139 -14.88 -10.90 30.73
N ALA A 140 -14.54 -9.78 30.08
CA ALA A 140 -14.33 -8.50 30.77
C ALA A 140 -15.63 -7.81 31.22
N GLU A 141 -16.78 -8.12 30.61
CA GLU A 141 -18.08 -7.59 31.03
C GLU A 141 -18.86 -8.53 31.97
N ASP A 142 -18.62 -9.85 31.90
CA ASP A 142 -19.33 -10.82 32.73
C ASP A 142 -18.87 -10.82 34.20
N ASP A 143 -17.61 -10.43 34.48
CA ASP A 143 -17.13 -10.27 35.86
C ASP A 143 -17.90 -9.20 36.66
N LYS A 144 -18.55 -8.24 35.98
CA LYS A 144 -19.40 -7.23 36.65
C LYS A 144 -20.83 -7.70 36.89
N LYS A 145 -21.32 -8.72 36.18
CA LYS A 145 -22.71 -9.22 36.30
C LYS A 145 -22.82 -10.58 36.99
N GLN A 146 -21.78 -11.42 36.96
CA GLN A 146 -21.79 -12.75 37.59
C GLN A 146 -21.68 -12.74 39.13
N LYS A 147 -21.46 -11.60 39.77
CA LYS A 147 -21.55 -11.49 41.24
C LYS A 147 -22.99 -11.61 41.79
N ARG A 148 -24.02 -11.80 40.94
CA ARG A 148 -25.43 -11.86 41.37
C ARG A 148 -26.22 -13.14 41.05
N ARG A 149 -25.69 -14.10 40.29
CA ARG A 149 -26.41 -15.36 40.02
C ARG A 149 -25.47 -16.56 39.97
N ARG A 150 -25.29 -17.21 41.12
CA ARG A 150 -24.78 -18.59 41.19
C ARG A 150 -25.95 -19.54 40.95
N THR A 151 -25.95 -20.21 39.81
CA THR A 151 -26.73 -21.44 39.57
C THR A 151 -25.71 -22.55 39.23
N PRO A 152 -25.91 -23.81 39.67
CA PRO A 152 -24.87 -24.83 39.59
C PRO A 152 -24.67 -25.36 38.16
N ALA A 153 -23.44 -25.78 37.89
CA ALA A 153 -22.95 -26.28 36.61
C ALA A 153 -23.62 -27.57 36.16
N THR A 154 -23.94 -27.65 34.86
CA THR A 154 -24.17 -28.90 34.13
C THR A 154 -22.87 -29.33 33.45
N PRO A 155 -22.45 -30.60 33.50
CA PRO A 155 -21.19 -31.05 32.93
C PRO A 155 -21.42 -31.83 31.63
N GLU A 156 -21.41 -31.17 30.47
CA GLU A 156 -21.26 -31.88 29.18
C GLU A 156 -20.43 -31.05 28.19
N GLY A 157 -19.13 -31.37 28.11
CA GLY A 157 -18.49 -31.74 26.86
C GLY A 157 -18.59 -30.81 25.65
N THR A 158 -18.37 -29.52 25.80
CA THR A 158 -17.74 -28.71 24.74
C THR A 158 -17.07 -27.53 25.42
N GLU A 159 -15.74 -27.49 25.43
CA GLU A 159 -15.01 -26.29 25.85
C GLU A 159 -15.45 -25.15 24.93
N PHE A 160 -16.40 -24.34 25.41
CA PHE A 160 -16.82 -23.13 24.75
C PHE A 160 -15.65 -22.16 24.86
N GLN A 161 -14.70 -22.23 23.93
CA GLN A 161 -13.64 -21.25 23.87
C GLN A 161 -14.31 -19.90 23.62
N PRO A 162 -14.16 -18.92 24.52
CA PRO A 162 -14.77 -17.62 24.33
C PRO A 162 -14.30 -17.05 22.99
N GLU A 163 -15.24 -16.85 22.06
CA GLU A 163 -14.89 -16.29 20.75
C GLU A 163 -14.40 -14.85 20.94
N VAL A 164 -13.10 -14.63 20.71
CA VAL A 164 -12.50 -13.31 20.71
C VAL A 164 -13.24 -12.44 19.70
N LYS A 165 -13.81 -11.33 20.16
CA LYS A 165 -14.60 -10.44 19.33
C LYS A 165 -13.75 -9.26 18.90
N TYR A 166 -13.59 -9.09 17.59
CA TYR A 166 -12.89 -7.94 17.02
C TYR A 166 -13.90 -6.89 16.54
N VAL A 167 -13.67 -5.63 16.91
CA VAL A 167 -14.58 -4.52 16.58
C VAL A 167 -13.88 -3.43 15.76
N LYS A 168 -14.37 -3.20 14.55
CA LYS A 168 -14.01 -2.05 13.72
C LYS A 168 -14.82 -0.81 14.13
N THR A 169 -14.18 0.09 14.86
CA THR A 169 -14.71 1.44 15.12
C THR A 169 -14.69 2.28 13.84
N LYS A 170 -15.33 3.46 13.88
CA LYS A 170 -15.28 4.40 12.75
C LYS A 170 -13.85 4.85 12.43
N GLU A 171 -13.01 5.03 13.45
CA GLU A 171 -11.61 5.40 13.26
C GLU A 171 -10.81 4.24 12.64
N HIS A 172 -11.03 3.01 13.11
CA HIS A 172 -10.44 1.83 12.49
C HIS A 172 -10.86 1.67 11.02
N GLN A 173 -12.14 1.87 10.71
CA GLN A 173 -12.62 1.84 9.32
C GLN A 173 -11.93 2.90 8.45
N ARG A 174 -11.79 4.12 8.97
CA ARG A 174 -11.06 5.21 8.30
C ARG A 174 -9.59 4.86 8.09
N MET A 175 -8.93 4.27 9.09
CA MET A 175 -7.53 3.85 9.02
C MET A 175 -7.33 2.73 7.99
N ILE A 176 -8.22 1.73 7.94
CA ILE A 176 -8.22 0.67 6.93
C ILE A 176 -8.34 1.29 5.54
N MET A 177 -9.28 2.22 5.33
CA MET A 177 -9.45 2.92 4.05
C MET A 177 -8.18 3.67 3.62
N CYS A 178 -7.55 4.39 4.55
CA CYS A 178 -6.28 5.08 4.28
C CYS A 178 -5.17 4.09 3.91
N HIS A 179 -5.07 2.95 4.60
CA HIS A 179 -4.09 1.92 4.28
C HIS A 179 -4.34 1.27 2.92
N ILE A 180 -5.59 0.93 2.58
CA ILE A 180 -5.92 0.36 1.27
C ILE A 180 -5.51 1.32 0.15
N VAL A 181 -5.92 2.60 0.26
CA VAL A 181 -5.61 3.62 -0.75
C VAL A 181 -4.10 3.84 -0.85
N GLY A 182 -3.42 4.01 0.28
CA GLY A 182 -1.99 4.26 0.33
C GLY A 182 -1.16 3.11 -0.22
N VAL A 183 -1.46 1.88 0.20
CA VAL A 183 -0.77 0.68 -0.29
C VAL A 183 -1.06 0.45 -1.78
N ALA A 184 -2.32 0.60 -2.23
CA ALA A 184 -2.65 0.46 -3.64
C ALA A 184 -1.89 1.44 -4.54
N ILE A 185 -1.72 2.69 -4.10
CA ILE A 185 -0.94 3.70 -4.84
C ILE A 185 0.55 3.34 -4.85
N HIS A 186 1.10 2.89 -3.72
CA HIS A 186 2.50 2.46 -3.63
C HIS A 186 2.81 1.23 -4.51
N LEU A 187 1.82 0.37 -4.74
CA LEU A 187 1.96 -0.81 -5.60
C LEU A 187 1.64 -0.51 -7.07
N ALA A 188 0.96 0.61 -7.35
CA ALA A 188 0.60 0.98 -8.70
C ALA A 188 1.83 1.41 -9.52
N GLN A 189 1.73 1.25 -10.84
CA GLN A 189 2.80 1.63 -11.74
C GLN A 189 3.09 3.14 -11.62
N ASN A 190 4.37 3.50 -11.49
CA ASN A 190 4.83 4.87 -11.28
C ASN A 190 4.25 5.56 -10.03
N ASN A 191 3.73 4.79 -9.06
CA ASN A 191 2.99 5.28 -7.91
C ASN A 191 1.78 6.15 -8.30
N GLN A 192 1.06 5.77 -9.37
CA GLN A 192 -0.12 6.47 -9.85
C GLN A 192 -1.28 5.51 -10.10
N ILE A 193 -2.49 5.92 -9.69
CA ILE A 193 -3.71 5.15 -9.94
C ILE A 193 -4.86 6.08 -10.28
N TRP A 194 -5.77 5.60 -11.12
CA TRP A 194 -7.02 6.29 -11.41
C TRP A 194 -7.99 6.15 -10.25
N GLY A 195 -8.63 7.24 -9.86
CA GLY A 195 -9.63 7.29 -8.81
C GLY A 195 -10.79 6.35 -9.10
N SER A 196 -11.24 6.28 -10.35
CA SER A 196 -12.29 5.33 -10.78
C SER A 196 -11.92 3.85 -10.53
N VAL A 197 -10.64 3.48 -10.61
CA VAL A 197 -10.18 2.10 -10.37
C VAL A 197 -10.30 1.77 -8.88
N LEU A 198 -9.89 2.68 -8.00
CA LEU A 198 -10.06 2.52 -6.55
C LEU A 198 -11.54 2.52 -6.16
N ALA A 199 -12.32 3.46 -6.71
CA ALA A 199 -13.76 3.59 -6.50
C ALA A 199 -14.49 2.27 -6.82
N ARG A 200 -14.23 1.69 -8.00
CA ARG A 200 -14.81 0.40 -8.41
C ARG A 200 -14.41 -0.75 -7.48
N THR A 201 -13.13 -0.80 -7.10
CA THR A 201 -12.60 -1.84 -6.20
C THR A 201 -13.25 -1.78 -4.83
N LEU A 202 -13.46 -0.57 -4.31
CA LEU A 202 -14.00 -0.30 -2.98
C LEU A 202 -15.53 -0.19 -2.96
N LYS A 203 -16.19 -0.29 -4.13
CA LYS A 203 -17.63 -0.05 -4.31
C LYS A 203 -18.05 1.29 -3.68
N LYS A 204 -17.31 2.35 -4.00
CA LYS A 204 -17.51 3.72 -3.51
C LYS A 204 -17.45 4.71 -4.67
N ASP A 205 -17.97 5.90 -4.45
CA ASP A 205 -17.79 6.98 -5.40
C ASP A 205 -16.40 7.61 -5.29
N VAL A 206 -15.90 8.14 -6.41
CA VAL A 206 -14.63 8.88 -6.43
C VAL A 206 -14.69 10.08 -5.48
N GLY A 207 -15.88 10.69 -5.32
CA GLY A 207 -16.14 11.77 -4.37
C GLY A 207 -15.82 11.37 -2.92
N ASP A 208 -16.29 10.19 -2.49
CA ASP A 208 -16.05 9.66 -1.15
C ASP A 208 -14.57 9.39 -0.87
N LEU A 209 -13.79 9.12 -1.92
CA LEU A 209 -12.38 8.81 -1.78
C LEU A 209 -11.49 10.06 -1.64
N LYS A 210 -11.98 11.24 -2.06
CA LYS A 210 -11.21 12.49 -2.02
C LYS A 210 -10.69 12.84 -0.64
N GLN A 211 -11.46 12.57 0.42
CA GLN A 211 -11.02 12.85 1.79
C GLN A 211 -9.80 12.02 2.18
N TYR A 212 -9.74 10.74 1.78
CA TYR A 212 -8.61 9.87 2.08
C TYR A 212 -7.37 10.24 1.25
N PHE A 213 -7.56 10.66 -0.01
CA PHE A 213 -6.45 11.18 -0.82
C PHE A 213 -5.82 12.43 -0.18
N LYS A 214 -6.65 13.34 0.34
CA LYS A 214 -6.19 14.53 1.06
C LYS A 214 -5.50 14.16 2.38
N GLU A 215 -6.07 13.23 3.14
CA GLU A 215 -5.50 12.77 4.42
C GLU A 215 -4.12 12.14 4.25
N LEU A 216 -3.90 11.42 3.15
CA LEU A 216 -2.61 10.81 2.79
C LEU A 216 -1.65 11.78 2.09
N ASN A 217 -2.03 13.04 1.91
CA ASN A 217 -1.28 14.06 1.17
C ASN A 217 -0.93 13.64 -0.27
N PHE A 218 -1.81 12.92 -0.95
CA PHE A 218 -1.61 12.57 -2.35
C PHE A 218 -1.99 13.70 -3.30
N HIS A 219 -1.24 13.79 -4.40
CA HIS A 219 -1.55 14.72 -5.46
C HIS A 219 -2.66 14.16 -6.34
N MET A 220 -3.68 14.99 -6.58
CA MET A 220 -4.84 14.67 -7.41
C MET A 220 -4.87 15.60 -8.62
N GLU A 221 -5.00 15.03 -9.81
CA GLU A 221 -5.08 15.78 -11.06
C GLU A 221 -6.24 15.24 -11.90
N VAL A 222 -7.10 16.11 -12.43
CA VAL A 222 -8.17 15.67 -13.33
C VAL A 222 -7.59 15.47 -14.73
N LYS A 223 -7.73 14.26 -15.28
CA LYS A 223 -7.25 13.91 -16.62
C LYS A 223 -8.28 13.08 -17.36
N LYS A 224 -8.26 13.15 -18.69
CA LYS A 224 -9.01 12.24 -19.54
C LYS A 224 -8.44 10.82 -19.38
N ASN A 225 -9.27 9.88 -18.94
CA ASN A 225 -8.85 8.50 -18.79
C ASN A 225 -8.75 7.85 -20.18
N PRO A 226 -7.59 7.27 -20.55
CA PRO A 226 -7.39 6.69 -21.88
C PRO A 226 -8.32 5.50 -22.15
N LYS A 227 -8.84 4.84 -21.10
CA LYS A 227 -9.69 3.66 -21.24
C LYS A 227 -11.18 3.98 -21.37
N SER A 228 -11.65 5.10 -20.83
CA SER A 228 -13.08 5.44 -20.80
C SER A 228 -13.44 6.72 -21.56
N ALA A 229 -12.45 7.46 -22.06
CA ALA A 229 -12.61 8.79 -22.67
C ALA A 229 -13.26 9.87 -21.79
N SER A 230 -13.70 9.54 -20.58
CA SER A 230 -14.23 10.45 -19.57
C SER A 230 -13.13 11.07 -18.71
N SER A 231 -13.41 12.24 -18.14
CA SER A 231 -12.56 12.85 -17.12
C SER A 231 -12.58 12.03 -15.83
N ASP A 232 -11.42 11.80 -15.26
CA ASP A 232 -11.21 11.04 -14.02
C ASP A 232 -10.08 11.68 -13.21
N ILE A 233 -9.95 11.31 -11.94
CA ILE A 233 -8.91 11.83 -11.06
C ILE A 233 -7.72 10.86 -11.10
N LEU A 234 -6.57 11.31 -11.58
CA LEU A 234 -5.32 10.61 -11.40
C LEU A 234 -4.74 10.97 -10.03
N VAL A 235 -4.54 9.96 -9.18
CA VAL A 235 -3.95 10.11 -7.84
C VAL A 235 -2.51 9.63 -7.88
N SER A 236 -1.60 10.36 -7.25
CA SER A 236 -0.16 10.03 -7.26
C SER A 236 0.55 10.41 -5.97
N LEU A 237 1.60 9.64 -5.63
CA LEU A 237 2.40 9.83 -4.41
C LEU A 237 3.23 11.12 -4.43
N HIS A 238 3.65 11.54 -5.63
CA HIS A 238 4.39 12.77 -5.85
C HIS A 238 3.64 13.61 -6.87
N GLY A 239 3.50 14.90 -6.60
CA GLY A 239 3.00 15.84 -7.58
C GLY A 239 3.83 15.80 -8.86
N SER A 240 3.32 16.43 -9.92
CA SER A 240 3.96 16.53 -11.24
C SER A 240 5.41 17.07 -11.24
N MET A 241 5.96 17.48 -10.09
CA MET A 241 7.36 17.79 -9.83
C MET A 241 8.32 16.76 -10.39
N ARG A 242 8.10 15.45 -10.20
CA ARG A 242 9.01 14.43 -10.75
C ARG A 242 9.04 14.43 -12.29
N ARG A 243 7.94 14.80 -12.96
CA ARG A 243 7.93 15.00 -14.42
C ARG A 243 8.66 16.28 -14.84
N ARG A 244 8.65 17.32 -14.01
CA ARG A 244 9.43 18.54 -14.26
C ARG A 244 10.92 18.31 -14.03
N GLU A 245 11.28 17.56 -13.00
CA GLU A 245 12.67 17.16 -12.70
C GLU A 245 13.23 16.21 -13.76
N ILE A 246 12.45 15.19 -14.17
CA ILE A 246 12.86 14.27 -15.25
C ILE A 246 12.97 15.02 -16.59
N LYS A 247 12.04 15.94 -16.91
CA LYS A 247 12.13 16.78 -18.11
C LYS A 247 13.26 17.79 -18.05
N ALA A 248 13.56 18.34 -16.87
CA ALA A 248 14.68 19.25 -16.67
C ALA A 248 16.00 18.50 -16.84
N ALA A 249 16.15 17.32 -16.23
CA ALA A 249 17.32 16.47 -16.37
C ALA A 249 17.54 16.01 -17.82
N ALA A 250 16.49 15.57 -18.52
CA ALA A 250 16.59 15.21 -19.94
C ALA A 250 16.99 16.40 -20.82
N LYS A 251 16.53 17.61 -20.50
CA LYS A 251 16.91 18.84 -21.22
C LYS A 251 18.33 19.31 -20.90
N THR A 252 18.86 18.95 -19.74
CA THR A 252 20.26 19.20 -19.35
C THR A 252 21.20 18.22 -20.04
N GLU A 253 20.83 16.93 -20.15
CA GLU A 253 21.60 15.95 -20.93
C GLU A 253 21.61 16.27 -22.43
N GLU A 254 20.48 16.69 -23.00
CA GLU A 254 20.40 17.05 -24.42
C GLU A 254 21.29 18.27 -24.76
N LYS A 255 21.39 19.25 -23.85
CA LYS A 255 22.31 20.39 -23.98
C LYS A 255 23.79 20.03 -23.82
N ALA A 256 24.12 19.12 -22.90
CA ALA A 256 25.49 18.67 -22.70
C ALA A 256 26.03 17.91 -23.93
N ILE A 257 25.16 17.18 -24.63
CA ILE A 257 25.52 16.49 -25.88
C ILE A 257 25.73 17.49 -27.04
N THR A 258 24.96 18.58 -27.10
CA THR A 258 25.15 19.62 -28.14
C THR A 258 26.43 20.44 -27.93
N GLU A 259 26.80 20.74 -26.68
CA GLU A 259 28.03 21.48 -26.37
C GLU A 259 29.32 20.63 -26.56
N GLU A 260 29.24 19.30 -26.46
CA GLU A 260 30.35 18.39 -26.80
C GLU A 260 30.56 18.19 -28.32
N GLU A 261 29.53 18.40 -29.15
CA GLU A 261 29.67 18.35 -30.61
C GLU A 261 30.29 19.66 -31.16
N ASP A 262 29.90 20.81 -30.63
CA ASP A 262 30.47 22.12 -31.05
C ASP A 262 31.94 22.30 -30.65
N THR A 263 32.42 21.62 -29.60
CA THR A 263 33.83 21.69 -29.19
C THR A 263 34.75 20.75 -29.97
N LYS A 264 34.21 19.84 -30.80
CA LYS A 264 35.01 18.95 -31.66
C LYS A 264 35.25 19.48 -33.07
N GLU A 265 34.43 20.40 -33.59
CA GLU A 265 34.62 20.94 -34.95
C GLU A 265 35.79 21.94 -35.07
N ASP A 266 36.17 22.64 -33.99
CA ASP A 266 37.29 23.60 -34.03
C ASP A 266 38.69 22.97 -33.97
N SER A 267 38.80 21.66 -33.77
CA SER A 267 40.09 20.96 -33.69
C SER A 267 40.59 20.37 -35.02
N LYS A 268 39.85 20.56 -36.13
CA LYS A 268 40.14 19.91 -37.43
C LYS A 268 40.61 20.82 -38.56
N VAL A 269 40.99 22.07 -38.28
CA VAL A 269 41.58 23.00 -39.26
C VAL A 269 42.98 23.44 -38.82
N GLY A 270 43.97 22.56 -38.95
CA GLY A 270 45.33 22.93 -38.55
C GLY A 270 46.43 21.90 -38.76
N SER A 271 46.41 21.09 -39.82
CA SER A 271 47.59 20.27 -40.15
C SER A 271 47.68 19.85 -41.62
N LYS A 272 48.01 20.81 -42.49
CA LYS A 272 48.57 20.52 -43.83
C LYS A 272 49.51 21.64 -44.27
N ARG A 273 50.83 21.46 -44.13
CA ARG A 273 51.88 21.77 -45.13
C ARG A 273 53.27 21.91 -44.48
N SER A 274 54.11 20.90 -44.66
CA SER A 274 55.55 21.08 -44.89
C SER A 274 56.15 19.76 -45.40
N ARG A 275 56.20 19.62 -46.73
CA ARG A 275 57.03 18.59 -47.38
C ARG A 275 57.53 19.16 -48.70
N ALA A 276 58.74 19.74 -48.69
CA ALA A 276 59.57 19.88 -49.87
C ALA A 276 61.00 20.29 -49.46
N LYS A 277 61.96 19.63 -50.13
CA LYS A 277 63.39 19.93 -50.32
C LYS A 277 64.39 19.10 -49.50
N SER A 278 64.93 18.08 -50.15
CA SER A 278 66.33 18.11 -50.63
C SER A 278 66.59 16.89 -51.50
N ALA A 279 66.99 17.14 -52.74
CA ALA A 279 67.80 16.26 -53.56
C ALA A 279 69.04 17.10 -53.94
N ASP A 280 70.18 16.42 -53.96
CA ASP A 280 71.55 16.84 -54.29
C ASP A 280 72.27 17.81 -53.33
#